data_AF-A0A4Y9XVU4-F1
#
_entry.id   AF-A0A4Y9XVU4-F1
#
_cell.length_a   1.000
_cell.length_b   1.000
_cell.length_c   1.000
_cell.angle_alpha   90.00
_cell.angle_beta   90.00
_cell.angle_gamma   90.00
#
_symmetry.space_group_name_H-M   'P 1'
#
loop_
_entity.id
_entity.type
_entity.pdbx_description
1 polymer ?
#
loop_
_entity_poly.entity_id
_entity_poly.type
_entity_poly.pdbx_seq_one_letter_code
_entity_poly.pdbx_strand_id
1 'polypeptide(L)'
;MCNLHTEGYKYACGHYIIENKKAKVDCGSSWCVHSRKHRTPCNNCACEKYYGPDASETVLGLRPGFCPECRPWYKNQNGGR
;
A
#
# COMPACT_ATOMS: atom_id res chain seq x y z
N MET A 1 -0.88 -7.72 -11.89
CA MET A 1 -1.66 -6.54 -11.44
C MET A 1 -0.71 -5.36 -11.35
N CYS A 2 -1.17 -4.12 -11.49
CA CYS A 2 -0.30 -2.96 -11.29
C CYS A 2 0.21 -2.91 -9.85
N ASN A 3 1.41 -2.40 -9.62
CA ASN A 3 2.02 -2.27 -8.30
C ASN A 3 2.26 -0.79 -7.99
N LEU A 4 2.57 -0.46 -6.74
CA LEU A 4 2.86 0.91 -6.31
C LEU A 4 4.28 1.02 -5.75
N HIS A 5 4.90 2.17 -5.96
CA HIS A 5 6.02 2.64 -5.16
C HIS A 5 5.45 3.49 -4.04
N THR A 6 5.68 3.11 -2.80
CA THR A 6 5.14 3.80 -1.63
C THR A 6 6.25 4.35 -0.76
N GLU A 7 5.93 5.40 -0.03
CA GLU A 7 6.76 5.88 1.07
C GLU A 7 5.93 6.05 2.33
N GLY A 8 6.56 5.86 3.48
CA GLY A 8 5.85 5.83 4.74
C GLY A 8 6.76 5.64 5.94
N TYR A 9 6.15 5.49 7.10
CA TYR A 9 6.86 5.27 8.36
C TYR A 9 6.65 3.86 8.85
N LYS A 10 7.73 3.26 9.38
CA LYS A 10 7.64 2.00 10.09
C LYS A 10 7.53 2.28 11.58
N TYR A 11 6.52 1.70 12.22
CA TYR A 11 6.26 1.86 13.64
C TYR A 11 6.99 0.78 14.44
N ALA A 12 7.20 1.02 15.73
CA ALA A 12 7.86 0.07 16.62
C ALA A 12 7.10 -1.27 16.75
N CYS A 13 5.79 -1.26 16.48
CA CYS A 13 4.97 -2.48 16.37
C CYS A 13 5.23 -3.29 15.08
N GLY A 14 6.19 -2.91 14.24
CA GLY A 14 6.59 -3.62 13.03
C GLY A 14 5.80 -3.25 11.77
N HIS A 15 4.67 -2.57 11.91
CA HIS A 15 3.84 -2.15 10.78
C HIS A 15 4.41 -0.96 10.03
N TYR A 16 4.38 -1.04 8.71
CA TYR A 16 4.67 0.06 7.79
C TYR A 16 3.35 0.71 7.38
N ILE A 17 3.25 2.03 7.56
CA ILE A 17 2.07 2.82 7.18
C ILE A 17 2.47 3.74 6.04
N ILE A 18 1.79 3.57 4.90
CA ILE A 18 2.00 4.37 3.70
C ILE A 18 1.48 5.80 3.96
N GLU A 19 2.35 6.78 3.82
CA GLU A 19 1.97 8.20 3.85
C GLU A 19 1.69 8.70 2.44
N ASN A 20 2.51 8.32 1.45
CA ASN A 20 2.33 8.71 0.05
C ASN A 20 2.54 7.54 -0.92
N LYS A 21 1.77 7.57 -2.00
CA LYS A 21 1.94 6.69 -3.17
C LYS A 21 2.70 7.48 -4.23
N LYS A 22 3.98 7.18 -4.44
CA LYS A 22 4.88 7.93 -5.31
C LYS A 22 4.63 7.70 -6.78
N ALA A 23 4.47 6.42 -7.16
CA ALA A 23 4.33 6.04 -8.55
C ALA A 23 3.58 4.72 -8.67
N LYS A 24 3.02 4.48 -9.85
CA LYS A 24 2.40 3.21 -10.24
C LYS A 24 3.27 2.52 -11.26
N VAL A 25 3.55 1.24 -11.04
CA VAL A 25 4.14 0.34 -12.02
C VAL A 25 3.00 -0.28 -12.82
N ASP A 26 2.95 0.04 -14.11
CA ASP A 26 1.94 -0.48 -15.03
C ASP A 26 2.22 -1.95 -15.35
N CYS A 27 1.22 -2.81 -15.16
CA CYS A 27 1.37 -4.24 -15.47
C CYS A 27 1.14 -4.60 -16.94
N GLY A 28 0.70 -3.65 -17.77
CA GLY A 28 0.47 -3.87 -19.19
C GLY A 28 -0.61 -4.90 -19.55
N SER A 29 -1.46 -5.29 -18.60
CA SER A 29 -2.57 -6.22 -18.86
C SER A 29 -3.82 -5.48 -19.29
N SER A 30 -4.57 -5.98 -20.26
CA SER A 30 -5.91 -5.46 -20.60
C SER A 30 -6.97 -5.83 -19.55
N TRP A 31 -6.68 -6.84 -18.72
CA TRP A 31 -7.54 -7.37 -17.66
C TRP A 31 -7.31 -6.75 -16.29
N CYS A 32 -6.57 -5.65 -16.19
CA CYS A 32 -6.36 -4.93 -14.93
C CYS A 32 -6.90 -3.52 -15.08
N VAL A 33 -7.87 -3.10 -14.24
CA VAL A 33 -8.48 -1.76 -14.36
C VAL A 33 -7.49 -0.62 -14.12
N HIS A 34 -6.39 -0.90 -13.40
CA HIS A 34 -5.33 0.09 -13.16
C HIS A 34 -4.31 0.18 -14.29
N SER A 35 -4.36 -0.72 -15.27
CA SER A 35 -3.41 -0.76 -16.37
C SER A 35 -3.75 0.25 -17.46
N ARG A 36 -2.75 0.87 -18.07
CA ARG A 36 -2.90 1.75 -19.23
C ARG A 36 -3.43 1.01 -20.45
N LYS A 37 -3.26 -0.32 -20.51
CA LYS A 37 -3.81 -1.18 -21.58
C LYS A 37 -5.26 -1.60 -21.32
N HIS A 38 -5.87 -1.18 -20.21
CA HIS A 38 -7.27 -1.45 -19.96
C HIS A 38 -8.16 -0.69 -20.94
N ARG A 39 -9.15 -1.38 -21.50
CA ARG A 39 -10.10 -0.80 -22.44
C ARG A 39 -11.20 -0.05 -21.68
N THR A 40 -11.44 1.20 -22.05
CA THR A 40 -12.54 2.00 -21.50
C THR A 40 -13.44 2.48 -22.65
N PRO A 41 -14.76 2.18 -22.66
CA PRO A 41 -15.53 1.47 -21.63
C PRO A 41 -15.24 -0.05 -21.59
N CYS A 42 -15.28 -0.62 -20.38
CA CYS A 42 -15.13 -2.07 -20.17
C CYS A 42 -16.50 -2.71 -19.93
N ASN A 43 -17.07 -3.33 -20.96
CA ASN A 43 -18.35 -4.02 -20.85
C ASN A 43 -18.18 -5.33 -20.06
N ASN A 44 -19.00 -5.53 -19.01
CA ASN A 44 -18.93 -6.69 -18.11
C ASN A 44 -17.55 -6.86 -17.43
N CYS A 45 -17.07 -5.80 -16.76
CA CYS A 45 -15.72 -5.71 -16.20
C CYS A 45 -15.48 -6.68 -15.03
N ALA A 46 -15.03 -7.91 -15.36
CA ALA A 46 -14.47 -8.90 -14.45
C ALA A 46 -12.94 -8.76 -14.26
N CYS A 47 -12.39 -7.58 -14.56
CA CYS A 47 -10.96 -7.29 -14.46
C CYS A 47 -10.47 -7.20 -13.02
N GLU A 48 -9.16 -7.38 -12.83
CA GLU A 48 -8.46 -7.21 -11.56
C GLU A 48 -8.60 -5.78 -11.03
N LYS A 49 -9.30 -5.64 -9.90
CA LYS A 49 -9.67 -4.36 -9.26
C LYS A 49 -8.67 -3.85 -8.24
N TYR A 50 -7.82 -4.72 -7.73
CA TYR A 50 -6.85 -4.38 -6.71
C TYR A 50 -5.46 -4.12 -7.33
N TYR A 51 -4.63 -3.38 -6.61
CA TYR A 51 -3.21 -3.37 -6.88
C TYR A 51 -2.60 -4.68 -6.39
N GLY A 52 -1.48 -5.09 -7.00
CA GLY A 52 -0.62 -6.12 -6.43
C GLY A 52 0.14 -5.59 -5.21
N PRO A 53 1.05 -6.39 -4.63
CA PRO A 53 1.92 -5.94 -3.54
C PRO A 53 2.73 -4.70 -3.97
N ASP A 54 3.12 -3.86 -3.02
CA ASP A 54 3.95 -2.70 -3.33
C ASP A 54 5.27 -3.17 -3.98
N ALA A 55 5.65 -2.53 -5.10
CA ALA A 55 6.89 -2.82 -5.81
C ALA A 55 8.11 -2.35 -5.01
N SER A 56 7.95 -1.30 -4.20
CA SER A 56 8.95 -0.87 -3.23
C SER A 56 8.31 -0.09 -2.10
N GLU A 57 8.90 -0.21 -0.91
CA GLU A 57 8.55 0.57 0.28
C GLU A 57 9.74 1.45 0.66
N THR A 58 9.58 2.78 0.60
CA THR A 58 10.60 3.73 1.08
C THR A 58 10.28 4.13 2.52
N VAL A 59 11.06 3.62 3.47
CA VAL A 59 10.89 3.96 4.88
C VAL A 59 11.51 5.33 5.16
N LEU A 60 10.66 6.33 5.35
CA LEU A 60 11.05 7.72 5.66
C LEU A 60 11.63 7.85 7.07
N GLY A 61 11.27 6.93 7.96
CA GLY A 61 11.81 6.88 9.31
C GLY A 61 11.10 5.86 10.19
N LEU A 62 11.67 5.63 11.37
CA LEU A 62 11.04 4.83 12.41
C LEU A 62 10.25 5.74 13.35
N ARG A 63 8.96 5.43 13.56
CA ARG A 63 8.13 6.13 14.54
C ARG A 63 8.06 5.31 15.83
N PRO A 64 8.33 5.91 17.00
CA PRO A 64 8.19 5.22 18.26
C PRO A 64 6.71 4.89 18.54
N GLY A 65 6.48 3.76 19.21
CA GLY A 65 5.16 3.31 19.63
C GLY A 65 4.34 2.58 18.55
N PHE A 66 3.05 2.42 18.83
CA PHE A 66 2.11 1.70 17.99
C PHE A 66 1.60 2.55 16.82
N CYS A 67 1.39 1.91 15.66
CA CYS A 67 0.68 2.54 14.54
C CYS A 67 -0.78 2.85 14.92
N PRO A 68 -1.47 3.74 14.18
CA PRO A 68 -2.86 4.11 14.47
C PRO A 68 -3.83 2.92 14.58
N GLU A 69 -3.54 1.83 13.87
CA GLU A 69 -4.35 0.62 13.86
C GLU A 69 -4.12 -0.27 15.09
N CYS A 70 -2.87 -0.35 15.57
CA CYS A 70 -2.53 -1.12 16.77
C CYS A 70 -2.84 -0.35 18.06
N ARG A 71 -2.74 0.98 18.02
CA ARG A 71 -2.88 1.85 19.21
C ARG A 71 -4.17 1.61 20.03
N PRO A 72 -5.35 1.33 19.45
CA PRO A 72 -6.56 1.02 20.20
C PRO A 72 -6.47 -0.29 21.02
N TRP A 73 -5.76 -1.29 20.52
CA TRP A 73 -5.65 -2.62 21.14
C TRP A 73 -4.62 -2.67 22.26
N TYR A 74 -3.63 -1.77 22.21
CA TYR A 74 -2.52 -1.71 23.15
C TYR A 74 -2.51 -0.41 23.96
N LYS A 75 -3.70 0.21 24.18
CA LYS A 75 -3.85 1.37 25.07
C LYS A 75 -3.21 1.04 26.42
N ASN A 76 -2.14 1.76 26.78
CA ASN A 76 -1.30 1.63 27.98
C ASN A 76 -0.06 0.73 27.88
N GLN A 77 0.29 0.21 26.71
CA GLN A 77 1.59 -0.41 26.49
C GLN A 77 2.50 0.56 25.73
N ASN A 78 3.76 0.67 26.15
CA ASN A 78 4.77 1.32 25.32
C ASN A 78 5.15 0.32 24.24
N GLY A 79 4.75 0.57 23.00
CA GLY A 79 4.98 -0.34 21.87
C GLY A 79 6.44 -0.45 21.42
N GLY A 80 7.39 -0.18 22.31
CA GLY A 80 8.83 -0.28 22.07
C GLY A 80 9.43 -1.42 22.89
N ARG A 81 10.29 -2.20 22.24
CA ARG A 81 11.33 -2.99 22.90
C ARG A 81 12.44 -2.09 23.39
#